data_AF-A0A3S0TVA1-F1
#
_entry.id   AF-A0A3S0TVA1-F1
#
_cell.length_a   1.000
_cell.length_b   1.000
_cell.length_c   1.000
_cell.angle_alpha   90.00
_cell.angle_beta   90.00
_cell.angle_gamma   90.00
#
_symmetry.space_group_name_H-M   'P 1'
#
loop_
_entity.id
_entity.type
_entity.pdbx_description
1 polymer ?
#
loop_
_entity_poly.entity_id
_entity_poly.type
_entity_poly.pdbx_seq_one_letter_code
_entity_poly.pdbx_strand_id
1 'polypeptide(L)'
;MSCDRIDYRTPAGQVRLLIADVNPEAFIVEESQVQGLLALTSGNVRRAAARALRMIAASEVLISKKITTQDLSTDGPAVAAELRAQAKDLEAEADAVDAKTDVITDAYASFTPNVPVHGVEAAEWRR
;
A
#
# COMPACT_ATOMS: atom_id res chain seq x y z
N MET A 1 -27.52 15.72 -6.11
CA MET A 1 -26.35 14.82 -6.06
C MET A 1 -25.27 15.52 -5.26
N SER A 2 -24.91 15.03 -4.07
CA SER A 2 -23.66 15.47 -3.46
C SER A 2 -22.54 14.75 -4.22
N CYS A 3 -21.62 15.50 -4.82
CA CYS A 3 -20.37 14.94 -5.29
C CYS A 3 -19.67 14.40 -4.04
N ASP A 4 -19.67 13.08 -3.88
CA ASP A 4 -19.11 12.42 -2.70
C ASP A 4 -17.59 12.56 -2.80
N ARG A 5 -17.06 13.52 -2.04
CA ARG A 5 -15.62 13.86 -2.05
C ARG A 5 -14.84 12.67 -1.50
N ILE A 6 -13.76 12.30 -2.19
CA ILE A 6 -12.85 11.22 -1.74
C ILE A 6 -12.28 11.55 -0.36
N ASP A 7 -12.41 10.62 0.59
CA ASP A 7 -11.80 10.73 1.92
C ASP A 7 -10.38 10.11 1.94
N TYR A 8 -9.36 10.97 1.85
CA TYR A 8 -7.95 10.58 1.90
C TYR A 8 -7.45 10.11 3.27
N ARG A 9 -8.30 10.10 4.30
CA ARG A 9 -7.97 9.49 5.60
C ARG A 9 -8.24 7.99 5.61
N THR A 10 -9.00 7.48 4.65
CA THR A 10 -9.25 6.05 4.48
C THR A 10 -8.15 5.39 3.66
N PRO A 11 -7.84 4.09 3.89
CA PRO A 11 -6.91 3.35 3.04
C PRO A 11 -7.29 3.38 1.55
N ALA A 12 -8.59 3.32 1.24
CA ALA A 12 -9.08 3.39 -0.14
C ALA A 12 -8.82 4.74 -0.79
N GLY A 13 -9.11 5.84 -0.09
CA GLY A 13 -8.80 7.19 -0.57
C GLY A 13 -7.30 7.41 -0.76
N GLN A 14 -6.46 6.84 0.10
CA GLN A 14 -5.00 6.91 -0.05
C GLN A 14 -4.52 6.12 -1.27
N VAL A 15 -5.07 4.93 -1.54
CA VAL A 15 -4.76 4.18 -2.76
C VAL A 15 -5.13 5.00 -3.99
N ARG A 16 -6.34 5.57 -4.04
CA ARG A 16 -6.80 6.44 -5.13
C ARG A 16 -5.87 7.63 -5.37
N LEU A 17 -5.43 8.28 -4.29
CA LEU A 17 -4.48 9.39 -4.36
C LEU A 17 -3.14 8.96 -4.98
N LEU A 18 -2.60 7.82 -4.57
CA LEU A 18 -1.31 7.31 -5.06
C LEU A 18 -1.34 6.91 -6.54
N ILE A 19 -2.49 6.48 -7.06
CA ILE A 19 -2.64 6.09 -8.47
C ILE A 19 -3.22 7.20 -9.36
N ALA A 20 -3.37 8.42 -8.81
CA ALA A 20 -4.01 9.56 -9.45
C ALA A 20 -5.46 9.32 -9.93
N ASP A 21 -6.18 8.37 -9.32
CA ASP A 21 -7.58 8.05 -9.64
C ASP A 21 -8.54 8.88 -8.76
N VAL A 22 -8.52 10.20 -8.99
CA VAL A 22 -9.12 11.21 -8.09
C VAL A 22 -10.42 11.84 -8.61
N ASN A 23 -10.95 11.37 -9.74
CA ASN A 23 -12.21 11.87 -10.30
C ASN A 23 -13.41 10.99 -9.84
N PRO A 24 -14.25 11.44 -8.91
CA PRO A 24 -15.37 10.65 -8.40
C PRO A 24 -16.48 10.38 -9.42
N GLU A 25 -16.50 11.11 -10.55
CA GLU A 25 -17.47 10.90 -11.61
C GLU A 25 -17.01 9.86 -12.65
N ALA A 26 -15.72 9.53 -12.67
CA ALA A 26 -15.12 8.64 -13.66
C ALA A 26 -13.86 7.95 -13.13
N PHE A 27 -14.04 7.10 -12.11
CA PHE A 27 -12.95 6.30 -11.60
C PHE A 27 -12.43 5.31 -12.66
N ILE A 28 -11.11 5.19 -12.75
CA ILE A 28 -10.44 4.17 -13.57
C ILE A 28 -10.50 2.81 -12.86
N VAL A 29 -10.38 2.82 -11.53
CA VAL A 29 -10.43 1.62 -10.70
C VAL A 29 -11.68 1.67 -9.82
N GLU A 30 -12.51 0.64 -9.95
CA GLU A 30 -13.76 0.51 -9.19
C GLU A 30 -13.49 0.38 -7.69
N GLU A 31 -14.43 0.85 -6.86
CA GLU A 31 -14.27 0.78 -5.39
C GLU A 31 -14.08 -0.65 -4.90
N SER A 32 -14.83 -1.61 -5.45
CA SER A 32 -14.68 -3.04 -5.11
C SER A 32 -13.30 -3.59 -5.47
N GLN A 33 -12.67 -3.08 -6.53
CA GLN A 33 -11.31 -3.47 -6.92
C GLN A 33 -10.29 -2.89 -5.95
N VAL A 34 -10.44 -1.61 -5.55
CA VAL A 34 -9.57 -0.98 -4.53
C VAL A 34 -9.62 -1.78 -3.22
N GLN A 35 -10.82 -2.13 -2.75
CA GLN A 35 -10.99 -2.94 -1.54
C GLN A 35 -10.37 -4.33 -1.66
N GLY A 36 -10.56 -4.99 -2.82
CA GLY A 36 -9.93 -6.29 -3.09
C GLY A 36 -8.40 -6.24 -3.09
N LEU A 37 -7.81 -5.17 -3.65
CA LEU A 37 -6.37 -4.97 -3.67
C LEU A 37 -5.80 -4.70 -2.26
N LEU A 38 -6.51 -3.93 -1.45
CA LEU A 38 -6.17 -3.73 -0.03
C LEU A 38 -6.24 -5.07 0.73
N ALA A 39 -7.28 -5.87 0.54
CA ALA A 39 -7.39 -7.18 1.17
C ALA A 39 -6.24 -8.11 0.80
N LEU A 40 -5.84 -8.14 -0.48
CA LEU A 40 -4.73 -8.96 -0.96
C LEU A 40 -3.35 -8.51 -0.47
N THR A 41 -3.26 -7.32 0.11
CA THR A 41 -2.00 -6.73 0.61
C THR A 41 -2.05 -6.50 2.12
N SER A 42 -2.97 -7.16 2.82
CA SER A 42 -3.17 -7.04 4.27
C SER A 42 -3.35 -5.59 4.72
N GLY A 43 -4.01 -4.77 3.90
CA GLY A 43 -4.24 -3.34 4.15
C GLY A 43 -3.03 -2.44 3.87
N ASN A 44 -1.92 -2.96 3.35
CA ASN A 44 -0.78 -2.13 2.98
C ASN A 44 -1.11 -1.27 1.74
N VAL A 45 -1.36 0.01 1.99
CA VAL A 45 -1.79 1.00 1.00
C VAL A 45 -0.81 1.11 -0.18
N ARG A 46 0.51 1.14 0.09
CA ARG A 46 1.52 1.27 -0.98
C ARG A 46 1.56 0.03 -1.87
N ARG A 47 1.51 -1.16 -1.27
CA ARG A 47 1.45 -2.43 -2.03
C ARG A 47 0.13 -2.54 -2.81
N ALA A 48 -1.00 -2.10 -2.25
CA ALA A 48 -2.28 -2.06 -2.95
C ALA A 48 -2.23 -1.13 -4.17
N ALA A 49 -1.69 0.09 -4.01
CA ALA A 49 -1.50 1.05 -5.08
C ALA A 49 -0.56 0.53 -6.18
N ALA A 50 0.56 -0.10 -5.80
CA ALA A 50 1.47 -0.75 -6.75
C ALA A 50 0.77 -1.82 -7.60
N ARG A 51 -0.13 -2.61 -7.01
CA ARG A 51 -0.92 -3.61 -7.74
C ARG A 51 -1.97 -2.97 -8.65
N ALA A 52 -2.61 -1.88 -8.22
CA ALA A 52 -3.52 -1.11 -9.06
C ALA A 52 -2.80 -0.53 -10.30
N LEU A 53 -1.63 0.08 -10.13
CA LEU A 53 -0.83 0.59 -11.25
C LEU A 53 -0.44 -0.52 -12.25
N ARG A 54 -0.10 -1.71 -11.77
CA ARG A 54 0.16 -2.87 -12.65
C ARG A 54 -1.08 -3.35 -13.40
N MET A 55 -2.25 -3.30 -12.76
CA MET A 55 -3.53 -3.62 -13.41
C MET A 55 -3.81 -2.63 -14.55
N ILE A 56 -3.64 -1.32 -14.30
CA ILE A 56 -3.80 -0.27 -15.31
C ILE A 56 -2.79 -0.47 -16.46
N ALA A 57 -1.52 -0.72 -16.14
CA ALA A 57 -0.48 -0.98 -17.14
C ALA A 57 -0.78 -2.23 -18.00
N ALA A 58 -1.40 -3.26 -17.42
CA ALA A 58 -1.82 -4.44 -18.18
C ALA A 58 -2.96 -4.12 -19.14
N SER A 59 -3.97 -3.37 -18.68
CA SER A 59 -5.05 -2.87 -19.54
C SER A 59 -4.52 -2.03 -20.69
N GLU A 60 -3.57 -1.12 -20.43
CA GLU A 60 -2.96 -0.29 -21.48
C GLU A 60 -2.25 -1.12 -22.55
N VAL A 61 -1.49 -2.15 -22.17
CA VAL A 61 -0.84 -3.05 -23.14
C VAL A 61 -1.87 -3.82 -23.98
N LEU A 62 -2.99 -4.24 -23.37
CA LEU A 62 -4.06 -4.95 -24.10
C LEU A 62 -4.81 -4.01 -25.05
N ILE A 63 -5.05 -2.76 -24.64
CA ILE A 63 -5.69 -1.74 -25.46
C ILE A 63 -4.79 -1.36 -26.64
N SER A 64 -3.50 -1.10 -26.39
CA SER A 64 -2.52 -0.78 -27.43
C SER A 64 -2.44 -1.90 -28.48
N LYS A 65 -2.41 -3.17 -28.07
CA LYS A 65 -2.48 -4.32 -29.00
C LYS A 65 -3.73 -4.30 -29.89
N LYS A 66 -4.88 -3.91 -29.35
CA LYS A 66 -6.15 -3.79 -30.10
C LYS A 66 -6.17 -2.56 -31.02
N ILE A 67 -5.49 -1.48 -30.64
CA ILE A 67 -5.38 -0.25 -31.42
C ILE A 67 -4.37 -0.41 -32.57
N THR A 68 -3.28 -1.16 -32.38
CA THR A 68 -2.33 -1.47 -33.47
C THR A 68 -2.97 -2.25 -34.64
N THR A 69 -4.14 -2.87 -34.43
CA THR A 69 -4.93 -3.50 -35.52
C THR A 69 -5.94 -2.55 -36.17
N GLN A 70 -6.07 -1.31 -35.69
CA GLN A 70 -7.03 -0.28 -36.11
C GLN A 70 -6.34 1.10 -36.12
N ASP A 71 -5.51 1.41 -37.13
CA ASP A 71 -4.95 2.71 -37.59
C ASP A 71 -4.89 3.94 -36.64
N LEU A 72 -4.74 3.74 -35.33
CA LEU A 72 -4.51 4.76 -34.32
C LEU A 72 -3.22 4.38 -33.59
N SER A 73 -2.36 5.34 -33.28
CA SER A 73 -1.06 5.07 -32.65
C SER A 73 -0.96 5.83 -31.33
N THR A 74 -0.86 5.07 -30.24
CA THR A 74 -0.42 5.52 -28.92
C THR A 74 0.72 4.60 -28.47
N ASP A 75 1.74 5.16 -27.81
CA ASP A 75 2.85 4.36 -27.25
C ASP A 75 2.46 3.76 -25.89
N GLY A 76 1.47 2.87 -25.93
CA GLY A 76 1.02 2.12 -24.76
C GLY A 76 2.14 1.32 -24.06
N PRO A 77 3.12 0.74 -24.78
CA PRO A 77 4.29 0.11 -24.15
C PRO A 77 5.09 1.08 -23.26
N ALA A 78 5.37 2.30 -23.71
CA ALA A 78 6.08 3.30 -22.90
C ALA A 78 5.27 3.71 -21.66
N VAL A 79 3.97 4.00 -21.82
CA VAL A 79 3.08 4.32 -20.69
C VAL A 79 3.05 3.18 -19.67
N ALA A 80 2.91 1.94 -20.13
CA ALA A 80 2.89 0.78 -19.26
C ALA A 80 4.25 0.52 -18.59
N ALA A 81 5.37 0.95 -19.17
CA ALA A 81 6.68 0.87 -18.55
C ALA A 81 6.79 1.85 -17.37
N GLU A 82 6.38 3.10 -17.57
CA GLU A 82 6.37 4.13 -16.51
C GLU A 82 5.48 3.74 -15.33
N LEU A 83 4.27 3.23 -15.59
CA LEU A 83 3.37 2.77 -14.54
C LEU A 83 3.97 1.61 -13.72
N ARG A 84 4.73 0.71 -14.37
CA ARG A 84 5.43 -0.38 -13.67
C ARG A 84 6.63 0.13 -12.86
N ALA A 85 7.30 1.18 -13.32
CA ALA A 85 8.37 1.84 -12.57
C ALA A 85 7.82 2.48 -11.28
N GLN A 86 6.74 3.27 -11.38
CA GLN A 86 6.06 3.84 -10.21
C GLN A 86 5.59 2.76 -9.22
N ALA A 87 5.04 1.65 -9.73
CA ALA A 87 4.65 0.52 -8.89
C ALA A 87 5.83 -0.09 -8.12
N LYS A 88 7.01 -0.17 -8.76
CA LYS A 88 8.24 -0.68 -8.12
C LYS A 88 8.72 0.27 -7.02
N ASP A 89 8.64 1.58 -7.24
CA ASP A 89 9.04 2.57 -6.23
C ASP A 89 8.15 2.50 -4.99
N LEU A 90 6.84 2.34 -5.17
CA LEU A 90 5.90 2.14 -4.06
C LEU A 90 6.17 0.87 -3.26
N GLU A 91 6.60 -0.21 -3.91
CA GLU A 91 7.01 -1.43 -3.21
C GLU A 91 8.30 -1.23 -2.44
N ALA A 92 9.29 -0.55 -3.02
CA ALA A 92 10.53 -0.23 -2.32
C ALA A 92 10.28 0.64 -1.08
N GLU A 93 9.36 1.61 -1.18
CA GLU A 93 8.91 2.40 -0.02
C GLU A 93 8.22 1.54 1.05
N ALA A 94 7.40 0.56 0.64
CA ALA A 94 6.75 -0.36 1.56
C ALA A 94 7.78 -1.22 2.30
N ASP A 95 8.73 -1.81 1.56
CA ASP A 95 9.81 -2.63 2.11
C ASP A 95 10.69 -1.81 3.08
N ALA A 96 10.96 -0.54 2.75
CA ALA A 96 11.74 0.36 3.62
C ALA A 96 11.01 0.71 4.93
N VAL A 97 9.68 0.73 4.95
CA VAL A 97 8.88 0.94 6.17
C VAL A 97 8.82 -0.34 7.01
N ASP A 98 8.64 -1.49 6.38
CA ASP A 98 8.63 -2.78 7.07
C ASP A 98 10.00 -3.02 7.76
N ALA A 99 11.11 -2.79 7.04
CA ALA A 99 12.46 -2.93 7.60
C ALA A 99 12.75 -1.99 8.79
N LYS A 100 12.20 -0.77 8.79
CA LYS A 100 12.33 0.15 9.93
C LYS A 100 11.52 -0.30 11.15
N THR A 101 10.38 -0.94 10.91
CA THR A 101 9.51 -1.42 11.97
C THR A 101 10.16 -2.57 12.73
N ASP A 102 10.77 -3.51 12.01
CA ASP A 102 11.48 -4.66 12.59
C ASP A 102 12.66 -4.22 13.49
N VAL A 103 13.41 -3.21 13.07
CA VAL A 103 14.54 -2.65 13.85
C VAL A 103 14.07 -2.06 15.19
N ILE A 104 12.88 -1.44 15.23
CA ILE A 104 12.34 -0.86 16.46
C ILE A 104 11.85 -1.96 17.41
N THR A 105 11.20 -3.01 16.90
CA THR A 105 10.70 -4.10 17.76
C THR A 105 11.83 -4.88 18.45
N ASP A 106 12.94 -5.11 17.76
CA ASP A 106 14.12 -5.78 18.34
C ASP A 106 14.80 -4.93 19.44
N ALA A 107 14.76 -3.60 19.30
CA ALA A 107 15.32 -2.68 20.29
C ALA A 107 14.53 -2.68 21.62
N TYR A 108 13.21 -2.86 21.60
CA TYR A 108 12.41 -2.96 22.82
C TYR A 108 12.53 -4.34 23.49
N ALA A 109 12.64 -5.43 22.72
CA ALA A 109 12.79 -6.77 23.27
C ALA A 109 14.10 -6.97 24.05
N SER A 110 15.15 -6.20 23.73
CA SER A 110 16.46 -6.25 24.39
C SER A 110 16.59 -5.29 25.59
N PHE A 111 15.63 -4.39 25.80
CA PHE A 111 15.57 -3.57 27.01
C PHE A 111 14.89 -4.36 28.14
N THR A 112 15.55 -5.40 28.64
CA THR A 112 15.23 -5.93 29.96
C THR A 112 15.92 -5.03 30.98
N PRO A 113 15.20 -4.19 31.76
CA PRO A 113 15.84 -3.54 32.88
C PRO A 113 16.38 -4.67 33.76
N ASN A 114 17.69 -4.70 33.96
CA ASN A 114 18.31 -5.54 34.96
C ASN A 114 17.88 -4.99 36.32
N VAL A 115 16.65 -5.28 36.71
CA VAL A 115 16.18 -5.00 38.06
C VAL A 115 16.84 -6.07 38.91
N PRO A 116 17.80 -5.74 39.78
CA PRO A 116 18.30 -6.71 40.73
C PRO A 116 17.09 -7.17 41.54
N VAL A 117 16.71 -8.44 41.37
CA VAL A 117 15.71 -9.08 42.21
C VAL A 117 16.36 -9.18 43.59
N HIS A 118 16.20 -8.15 44.40
CA HIS A 118 16.51 -8.22 45.82
C HIS A 118 15.52 -9.21 46.44
N GLY A 119 15.90 -10.47 46.47
CA GLY A 119 15.27 -11.48 47.31
C GLY A 119 15.53 -11.11 48.77
N VAL A 120 14.59 -10.41 49.40
CA VAL A 120 14.51 -10.30 50.87
C VAL A 120 13.04 -10.29 51.32
N GLU A 121 12.72 -11.35 52.06
CA GLU A 121 11.79 -11.43 53.19
C GLU A 121 10.27 -11.31 52.97
N ALA A 122 9.67 -12.38 52.46
CA ALA A 122 8.27 -12.73 52.70
C ALA A 122 8.09 -13.61 53.97
N ALA A 123 8.67 -13.22 55.11
CA ALA A 123 8.68 -14.05 56.31
C ALA A 123 8.26 -13.35 57.62
N GLU A 124 7.39 -12.33 57.61
CA GLU A 124 6.98 -11.67 58.87
C GLU A 124 5.47 -11.33 59.02
N TRP A 125 4.56 -11.98 58.28
CA TRP A 125 3.11 -11.79 58.49
C TRP A 125 2.44 -12.96 59.21
N ARG A 126 3.06 -13.44 60.29
CA ARG A 126 2.39 -14.28 61.29
C ARG A 126 2.60 -13.71 62.68
N ARG A 127 1.75 -12.75 63.05
CA ARG A 127 1.35 -12.50 64.43
C ARG A 127 -0.06 -11.94 64.48
#